data_AF-A0A379G1U0-F1
#
_entry.id   AF-A0A379G1U0-F1
#
_cell.length_a   1.000
_cell.length_b   1.000
_cell.length_c   1.000
_cell.angle_alpha   90.00
_cell.angle_beta   90.00
_cell.angle_gamma   90.00
#
_symmetry.space_group_name_H-M   'P 1'
#
loop_
_entity.id
_entity.type
_entity.pdbx_description
1 polymer ?
#
loop_
_entity_poly.entity_id
_entity_poly.type
_entity_poly.pdbx_seq_one_letter_code
_entity_poly.pdbx_strand_id
1 'polypeptide(L)'
;MDYNDNKIICNILMNSLKKEILWQQTVNMHPVIFKNSNRYITSCFNTINLENMTFYLYSYRTLEFDPVLENHINVGKMSLSLIENNYITWHYSKNGFLIQKLFEHMSLNISSIQKFV
;
A
#
# COMPACT_ATOMS: atom_id res chain seq x y z
N MET A 1 13.44 -14.46 0.54
CA MET A 1 12.18 -13.74 0.85
C MET A 1 12.15 -13.64 2.36
N ASP A 2 12.10 -12.45 2.96
CA ASP A 2 12.25 -12.34 4.41
C ASP A 2 10.94 -12.80 5.09
N TYR A 3 11.00 -13.93 5.79
CA TYR A 3 9.83 -14.59 6.41
C TYR A 3 9.04 -13.62 7.30
N ASN A 4 9.73 -12.66 7.89
CA ASN A 4 9.14 -11.64 8.75
C ASN A 4 8.20 -10.69 8.01
N ASP A 5 8.53 -10.22 6.81
CA ASP A 5 7.67 -9.30 6.05
C ASP A 5 6.34 -9.96 5.68
N ASN A 6 6.38 -11.21 5.22
CA ASN A 6 5.17 -11.95 4.90
C ASN A 6 4.28 -12.16 6.13
N LYS A 7 4.88 -12.42 7.30
CA LYS A 7 4.14 -12.56 8.57
C LYS A 7 3.46 -11.25 8.96
N ILE A 8 4.15 -10.12 8.83
CA ILE A 8 3.61 -8.78 9.12
C ILE A 8 2.43 -8.49 8.19
N ILE A 9 2.59 -8.65 6.87
CA ILE A 9 1.53 -8.37 5.89
C ILE A 9 0.34 -9.31 6.10
N CYS A 10 0.56 -10.60 6.37
CA CYS A 10 -0.50 -11.54 6.73
C CYS A 10 -1.28 -11.08 7.96
N ASN A 11 -0.59 -10.65 9.02
CA ASN A 11 -1.25 -10.18 10.24
C ASN A 11 -2.10 -8.93 9.96
N ILE A 12 -1.56 -7.97 9.21
CA ILE A 12 -2.29 -6.77 8.78
C ILE A 12 -3.53 -7.15 7.97
N LEU A 13 -3.40 -8.07 7.00
CA LEU A 13 -4.52 -8.56 6.21
C LEU A 13 -5.60 -9.21 7.06
N MET A 14 -5.22 -10.13 7.95
CA MET A 14 -6.18 -10.81 8.82
C MET A 14 -6.91 -9.84 9.76
N ASN A 15 -6.19 -8.88 10.34
CA ASN A 15 -6.80 -7.87 11.22
C ASN A 15 -7.67 -6.89 10.43
N SER A 16 -7.34 -6.61 9.17
CA SER A 16 -8.19 -5.82 8.26
C SER A 16 -9.49 -6.55 7.94
N LEU A 17 -9.42 -7.86 7.63
CA LEU A 17 -10.60 -8.70 7.38
C LEU A 17 -11.53 -8.78 8.60
N LYS A 18 -10.95 -8.82 9.81
CA LYS A 18 -11.68 -8.79 11.08
C LYS A 18 -12.21 -7.42 11.47
N LYS A 19 -11.89 -6.36 10.70
CA LYS A 19 -12.20 -4.95 11.02
C LYS A 19 -11.54 -4.45 12.33
N GLU A 20 -10.47 -5.10 12.76
CA GLU A 20 -9.61 -4.64 13.86
C GLU A 20 -8.67 -3.52 13.38
N ILE A 21 -8.29 -3.54 12.10
CA ILE A 21 -7.64 -2.42 11.41
C ILE A 21 -8.64 -1.84 10.42
N LEU A 22 -8.95 -0.55 10.58
CA LEU A 22 -9.85 0.19 9.71
C LEU A 22 -9.04 1.04 8.76
N TRP A 23 -9.45 1.05 7.49
CA TRP A 23 -8.81 1.76 6.42
C TRP A 23 -9.76 2.76 5.77
N GLN A 24 -9.21 3.84 5.25
CA GLN A 24 -9.92 4.77 4.38
C GLN A 24 -9.08 5.07 3.14
N GLN A 25 -9.73 5.43 2.03
CA GLN A 25 -9.01 6.05 0.93
C GLN A 25 -8.53 7.43 1.33
N THR A 26 -7.36 7.82 0.86
CA THR A 26 -6.88 9.18 1.06
C THR A 26 -6.16 9.72 -0.17
N VAL A 27 -6.43 10.99 -0.47
CA VAL A 27 -5.61 11.81 -1.37
C VAL A 27 -4.52 12.57 -0.59
N ASN A 28 -4.71 12.73 0.72
CA ASN A 28 -3.80 13.41 1.63
C ASN A 28 -2.80 12.40 2.19
N MET A 29 -1.88 11.98 1.35
CA MET A 29 -0.80 11.08 1.72
C MET A 29 0.27 11.79 2.56
N HIS A 30 0.86 11.08 3.51
CA HIS A 30 1.89 11.67 4.36
C HIS A 30 3.12 12.11 3.52
N PRO A 31 3.65 13.34 3.69
CA PRO A 31 4.71 13.88 2.83
C PRO A 31 5.97 13.04 2.74
N VAL A 32 6.30 12.30 3.80
CA VAL A 32 7.46 11.39 3.84
C VAL A 32 7.43 10.32 2.75
N ILE A 33 6.25 9.95 2.25
CA ILE A 33 6.08 8.95 1.20
C ILE A 33 6.62 9.48 -0.15
N PHE A 34 6.50 10.78 -0.40
CA PHE A 34 6.88 11.40 -1.67
C PHE A 34 8.25 12.03 -1.69
N LYS A 35 8.82 12.30 -0.50
CA LYS A 35 9.93 13.26 -0.34
C LYS A 35 11.15 12.98 -1.24
N ASN A 36 11.31 11.75 -1.74
CA ASN A 36 12.43 11.32 -2.59
C ASN A 36 12.05 10.36 -3.75
N SER A 37 10.80 10.33 -4.22
CA SER A 37 10.37 9.27 -5.15
C SER A 37 9.94 9.78 -6.53
N ASN A 38 10.57 9.28 -7.61
CA ASN A 38 10.07 9.37 -9.00
C ASN A 38 8.87 8.43 -9.23
N ARG A 39 7.94 8.40 -8.27
CA ARG A 39 6.79 7.50 -8.26
C ARG A 39 5.54 8.32 -8.51
N TYR A 40 4.72 7.87 -9.45
CA TYR A 40 3.39 8.40 -9.64
C TYR A 40 2.40 7.53 -8.86
N ILE A 41 1.90 8.01 -7.72
CA ILE A 41 0.95 7.25 -6.90
C ILE A 41 -0.43 7.29 -7.55
N THR A 42 -1.01 6.12 -7.79
CA THR A 42 -2.30 5.94 -8.47
C THR A 42 -3.47 5.77 -7.52
N SER A 43 -3.23 5.23 -6.33
CA SER A 43 -4.24 5.09 -5.27
C SER A 43 -3.57 4.90 -3.92
N CYS A 44 -4.19 5.39 -2.85
CA CYS A 44 -3.68 5.26 -1.50
C CYS A 44 -4.79 5.09 -0.46
N PHE A 45 -4.46 4.29 0.55
CA PHE A 45 -5.26 4.01 1.72
C PHE A 45 -4.41 4.26 2.97
N ASN A 46 -5.03 4.78 4.01
CA ASN A 46 -4.42 4.88 5.32
C ASN A 46 -5.29 4.25 6.40
N THR A 47 -4.66 3.77 7.46
CA THR A 47 -5.38 3.31 8.65
C THR A 47 -5.91 4.50 9.46
N ILE A 48 -7.06 4.33 10.12
CA ILE A 48 -7.73 5.42 10.86
C ILE A 48 -7.90 5.17 12.37
N ASN A 49 -7.68 3.93 12.81
CA ASN A 49 -7.98 3.51 14.18
C ASN A 49 -6.74 3.01 14.94
N LEU A 50 -5.54 3.37 14.46
CA LEU A 50 -4.28 3.07 15.12
C LEU A 50 -3.77 4.34 15.81
N GLU A 51 -3.47 4.25 17.10
CA GLU A 51 -2.92 5.36 17.86
C GLU A 51 -1.42 5.50 17.58
N ASN A 52 -0.95 6.73 17.36
CA ASN A 52 0.47 7.10 17.19
C ASN A 52 1.21 6.49 15.98
N MET A 53 0.55 5.64 15.20
CA MET A 53 1.10 5.03 14.00
C MET A 53 0.07 4.97 12.88
N THR A 54 0.51 4.98 11.64
CA THR A 54 -0.39 4.87 10.49
C THR A 54 0.24 4.02 9.41
N PHE A 55 -0.46 2.96 9.00
CA PHE A 55 -0.09 2.26 7.78
C PHE A 55 -0.63 3.02 6.57
N TYR A 56 0.21 3.16 5.55
CA TYR A 56 -0.14 3.65 4.23
C TYR A 56 0.06 2.53 3.22
N LEU A 57 -1.02 2.11 2.57
CA LEU A 57 -1.03 1.16 1.47
C LEU A 57 -1.29 1.93 0.18
N TYR A 58 -0.39 1.82 -0.79
CA TYR A 58 -0.52 2.59 -2.03
C TYR A 58 -0.02 1.82 -3.25
N SER A 59 -0.69 2.05 -4.37
CA SER A 59 -0.24 1.63 -5.68
C SER A 59 0.42 2.79 -6.40
N TYR A 60 1.48 2.53 -7.13
CA TYR A 60 2.22 3.55 -7.86
C TYR A 60 2.81 2.99 -9.14
N ARG A 61 3.14 3.91 -10.04
CA ARG A 61 3.84 3.67 -11.29
C ARG A 61 5.24 4.24 -11.21
N THR A 62 6.22 3.48 -11.71
CA THR A 62 7.61 3.90 -11.81
C THR A 62 8.18 3.41 -13.13
N LEU A 63 9.13 4.16 -13.67
CA LEU A 63 9.91 3.70 -14.82
C LEU A 63 11.00 2.76 -14.33
N GLU A 64 11.10 1.58 -14.95
CA GLU A 64 12.16 0.62 -14.71
C GLU A 64 12.79 0.22 -16.03
N PHE A 65 14.10 0.02 -16.04
CA PHE A 65 14.79 -0.46 -17.23
C PHE A 65 14.55 -1.97 -17.37
N ASP A 66 14.00 -2.36 -18.52
CA ASP A 66 13.88 -3.76 -18.93
C ASP A 66 15.11 -4.13 -19.78
N PRO A 67 16.01 -5.00 -19.28
CA PRO A 67 17.21 -5.38 -20.01
C PRO A 67 16.93 -6.26 -21.22
N VAL A 68 15.76 -6.90 -21.31
CA VAL A 68 15.37 -7.74 -22.44
C VAL A 68 14.91 -6.89 -23.62
N LEU A 69 14.22 -5.79 -23.33
CA LEU A 69 13.71 -4.85 -24.33
C LEU A 69 14.66 -3.67 -24.59
N GLU A 70 15.76 -3.57 -23.82
CA GLU A 70 16.71 -2.45 -23.82
C GLU A 70 16.03 -1.07 -23.69
N ASN A 71 14.93 -0.99 -22.94
CA ASN A 71 14.13 0.23 -22.83
C ASN A 71 13.53 0.40 -21.43
N HIS A 72 13.09 1.62 -21.12
CA HIS A 72 12.34 1.90 -19.90
C HIS A 72 10.85 1.56 -20.10
N ILE A 73 10.32 0.75 -19.20
CA ILE A 73 8.90 0.40 -19.14
C ILE A 73 8.26 1.00 -17.89
N ASN A 74 6.97 1.32 -18.01
CA ASN A 74 6.19 1.78 -16.87
C ASN A 74 5.62 0.57 -16.10
N VAL A 75 6.08 0.37 -14.88
CA VAL A 75 5.71 -0.77 -14.05
C VAL A 75 4.80 -0.33 -12.92
N GLY A 76 3.66 -1.02 -12.76
CA GLY A 76 2.77 -0.90 -11.62
C GLY A 76 3.32 -1.66 -10.41
N LYS A 77 3.37 -0.98 -9.26
CA LYS A 77 3.83 -1.55 -8.00
C LYS A 77 2.89 -1.20 -6.87
N MET A 78 2.99 -1.98 -5.80
CA MET A 78 2.30 -1.72 -4.54
C MET A 78 3.33 -1.55 -3.42
N SER A 79 2.97 -0.75 -2.43
CA SER A 79 3.79 -0.58 -1.24
C SER A 79 2.93 -0.41 -0.01
N LEU A 80 3.46 -0.89 1.11
CA LEU A 80 2.89 -0.74 2.43
C LEU A 80 3.98 -0.13 3.31
N SER A 81 3.68 1.01 3.92
CA SER A 81 4.62 1.73 4.78
C SER A 81 3.97 1.97 6.14
N LEU A 82 4.70 1.76 7.21
CA LEU A 82 4.33 2.18 8.55
C LEU A 82 4.98 3.54 8.82
N ILE A 83 4.17 4.51 9.22
CA ILE A 83 4.62 5.83 9.62
C ILE A 83 4.36 6.03 11.10
N GLU A 84 5.42 6.36 11.83
CA GLU A 84 5.39 6.72 13.24
C GLU A 84 6.18 8.00 13.44
N ASN A 85 5.63 8.96 14.20
CA ASN A 85 6.29 10.24 14.50
C ASN A 85 6.84 10.97 13.26
N ASN A 86 6.12 10.93 12.13
CA ASN A 86 6.48 11.51 10.83
C ASN A 86 7.63 10.81 10.07
N TYR A 87 8.07 9.63 10.49
CA TYR A 87 9.10 8.83 9.83
C TYR A 87 8.56 7.49 9.34
N ILE A 88 9.12 6.98 8.24
CA ILE A 88 8.85 5.61 7.79
C ILE A 88 9.67 4.67 8.69
N THR A 89 9.00 3.92 9.56
CA THR A 89 9.65 2.95 10.47
C THR A 89 9.71 1.54 9.90
N TRP A 90 8.82 1.22 8.96
CA TRP A 90 8.86 -0.02 8.19
C TRP A 90 8.29 0.20 6.78
N HIS A 91 8.85 -0.48 5.78
CA HIS A 91 8.47 -0.32 4.39
C HIS A 91 8.60 -1.62 3.61
N TYR A 92 7.56 -1.95 2.86
CA TYR A 92 7.54 -3.05 1.92
C TYR A 92 7.09 -2.57 0.54
N SER A 93 7.83 -2.92 -0.52
CA SER A 93 7.60 -2.38 -1.87
C SER A 93 7.67 -3.40 -3.01
N LYS A 94 7.56 -4.69 -2.69
CA LYS A 94 7.63 -5.76 -3.68
C LYS A 94 6.22 -6.16 -4.14
N ASN A 95 6.10 -6.52 -5.41
CA ASN A 95 4.88 -7.14 -5.90
C ASN A 95 4.84 -8.58 -5.35
N GLY A 96 3.91 -8.83 -4.44
CA GLY A 96 3.73 -10.12 -3.78
C GLY A 96 2.25 -10.43 -3.59
N PHE A 97 1.92 -11.71 -3.55
CA PHE A 97 0.54 -12.17 -3.45
C PHE A 97 -0.22 -11.56 -2.26
N LEU A 98 0.42 -11.49 -1.08
CA LEU A 98 -0.22 -11.00 0.14
C LEU A 98 -0.54 -9.50 0.09
N ILE A 99 0.39 -8.66 -0.39
CA ILE A 99 0.12 -7.22 -0.52
C ILE A 99 -0.93 -6.96 -1.60
N GLN A 100 -0.93 -7.75 -2.68
CA GLN A 100 -1.96 -7.67 -3.71
C GLN A 100 -3.33 -8.00 -3.13
N LYS A 101 -3.44 -9.09 -2.34
CA LYS A 101 -4.70 -9.46 -1.68
C LYS A 101 -5.20 -8.39 -0.71
N LEU A 102 -4.30 -7.77 0.05
CA LEU A 102 -4.63 -6.65 0.91
C LEU A 102 -5.16 -5.46 0.08
N PHE A 103 -4.48 -5.11 -1.00
CA PHE A 103 -4.88 -4.01 -1.87
C PHE A 103 -6.23 -4.26 -2.57
N GLU A 104 -6.46 -5.48 -3.07
CA GLU A 104 -7.74 -5.91 -3.65
C GLU A 104 -8.86 -5.79 -2.63
N HIS A 105 -8.65 -6.27 -1.39
CA HIS A 105 -9.65 -6.16 -0.33
C HIS A 105 -10.04 -4.71 -0.04
N MET A 106 -9.04 -3.82 0.07
CA MET A 106 -9.29 -2.39 0.30
C MET A 106 -10.00 -1.73 -0.88
N SER A 107 -9.58 -2.05 -2.10
CA SER A 107 -10.16 -1.49 -3.32
C SER A 107 -11.61 -1.93 -3.52
N LEU A 108 -11.94 -3.20 -3.25
CA LEU A 108 -13.30 -3.73 -3.37
C LEU A 108 -14.27 -3.12 -2.35
N ASN A 109 -13.80 -2.87 -1.12
CA ASN A 109 -14.62 -2.23 -0.10
C ASN A 109 -15.05 -0.81 -0.54
N ILE A 110 -14.18 -0.08 -1.24
CA ILE A 110 -14.49 1.25 -1.79
C ILE A 110 -15.26 1.18 -3.11
N SER A 111 -14.90 0.24 -3.99
CA SER A 111 -15.47 0.13 -5.33
C SER A 111 -16.87 -0.50 -5.34
N SER A 112 -17.44 -0.82 -4.17
CA SER A 112 -18.89 -0.90 -4.06
C SER A 112 -19.42 0.49 -4.45
N ILE A 113 -19.89 0.73 -5.67
CA ILE A 113 -21.22 0.35 -6.12
C ILE A 113 -22.13 0.01 -4.92
N GLN A 114 -22.20 0.93 -3.95
CA GLN A 114 -23.42 1.26 -3.24
C GLN A 114 -24.34 2.02 -4.20
N LYS A 115 -24.63 1.40 -5.35
CA LYS A 115 -25.78 1.76 -6.19
C LYS A 115 -26.86 0.74 -5.87
N PHE A 116 -27.83 1.19 -5.07
CA PHE A 116 -29.19 0.66 -4.92
C PHE A 116 -29.34 -0.79 -4.48
N VAL A 117 -29.54 -0.99 -3.17
CA VAL A 117 -30.67 -1.79 -2.63
C VAL A 117 -31.23 -1.03 -1.45
#